data_AF-A0A928JH92-F1
#
_entry.id   AF-A0A928JH92-F1
#
_cell.length_a   1.000
_cell.length_b   1.000
_cell.length_c   1.000
_cell.angle_alpha   90.00
_cell.angle_beta   90.00
_cell.angle_gamma   90.00
#
_symmetry.space_group_name_H-M   'P 1'
#
loop_
_entity.id
_entity.type
_entity.pdbx_description
1 polymer ?
#
loop_
_entity_poly.entity_id
_entity_poly.type
_entity_poly.pdbx_seq_one_letter_code
_entity_poly.pdbx_strand_id
1 'polypeptide(L)'
;MREVEFVFGMIPFPKYDSAQENYGSSTRSTFSGLGIPKCGNAEFADLILEAFSSESYRTVSPAYYEIAMKDKYSRDSVSAQMYDMIKAGVRYDFAIINAQIMADVNPTILTRRQICRELDNWISTWEASEKVFTTNIEAYFDDILALEE
;
A
#
# COMPACT_ATOMS: atom_id res chain seq x y z
N MET A 1 -25.46 -8.08 -21.65
CA MET A 1 -25.48 -7.30 -20.39
C MET A 1 -25.64 -5.80 -20.66
N ARG A 2 -26.42 -5.43 -21.68
CA ARG A 2 -26.89 -4.05 -21.89
C ARG A 2 -28.34 -4.05 -21.40
N GLU A 3 -28.72 -3.04 -20.62
CA GLU A 3 -30.06 -2.83 -20.02
C GLU A 3 -30.34 -3.47 -18.65
N VAL A 4 -29.42 -3.26 -17.71
CA VAL A 4 -29.84 -3.02 -16.31
C VAL A 4 -29.17 -1.72 -15.88
N GLU A 5 -29.97 -0.67 -15.62
CA GLU A 5 -29.47 0.57 -15.02
C GLU A 5 -29.20 0.31 -13.53
N PHE A 6 -28.02 -0.23 -13.23
CA PHE A 6 -27.55 -0.34 -11.86
C PHE A 6 -26.83 0.96 -11.49
N VAL A 7 -27.42 1.72 -10.56
CA VAL A 7 -26.80 2.93 -9.99
C VAL A 7 -25.82 2.50 -8.90
N PHE A 8 -24.54 2.75 -9.10
CA PHE A 8 -23.51 2.54 -8.09
C PHE A 8 -22.46 3.63 -8.12
N GLY A 9 -21.98 4.00 -6.94
CA GLY A 9 -20.92 4.96 -6.74
C GLY A 9 -19.68 4.30 -6.14
N MET A 10 -18.54 4.96 -6.31
CA MET A 10 -17.32 4.64 -5.59
C MET A 10 -17.25 5.54 -4.35
N ILE A 11 -16.89 4.96 -3.21
CA ILE A 11 -16.71 5.69 -1.94
C ILE A 11 -15.39 5.27 -1.29
N PRO A 12 -14.74 6.15 -0.52
CA PRO A 12 -13.59 5.77 0.30
C PRO A 12 -13.98 4.76 1.38
N PHE A 13 -12.99 4.03 1.89
CA PHE A 13 -13.20 3.22 3.10
C PHE A 13 -13.67 4.11 4.25
N PRO A 14 -14.56 3.63 5.14
CA PRO A 14 -14.99 4.41 6.28
C PRO A 14 -13.80 4.78 7.16
N LYS A 15 -13.91 5.96 7.80
CA LYS A 15 -12.99 6.34 8.88
C LYS A 15 -13.13 5.37 10.04
N TYR A 16 -12.06 5.17 10.79
CA TYR A 16 -12.09 4.32 11.98
C TYR A 16 -13.04 4.89 13.04
N ASP A 17 -12.95 6.20 13.28
CA ASP A 17 -13.81 6.94 14.19
C ASP A 17 -14.01 8.40 13.71
N SER A 18 -14.71 9.21 14.50
CA SER A 18 -14.97 10.62 14.21
C SER A 18 -13.77 11.54 14.44
N ALA A 19 -12.73 11.10 15.17
CA ALA A 19 -11.52 11.88 15.41
C ALA A 19 -10.56 11.83 14.22
N GLN A 20 -10.64 10.80 13.38
CA GLN A 20 -9.85 10.70 12.16
C GLN A 20 -10.24 11.80 11.13
N GLU A 21 -9.31 12.72 10.85
CA GLU A 21 -9.56 13.84 9.93
C GLU A 21 -9.72 13.40 8.47
N ASN A 22 -8.82 12.56 7.98
CA ASN A 22 -8.74 12.17 6.56
C ASN A 22 -9.12 10.70 6.34
N TYR A 23 -9.67 10.39 5.18
CA TYR A 23 -9.91 9.00 4.78
C TYR A 23 -8.60 8.27 4.54
N GLY A 24 -8.53 7.00 4.96
CA GLY A 24 -7.34 6.16 4.84
C GLY A 24 -7.70 4.81 4.25
N SER A 25 -6.87 4.29 3.36
CA SER A 25 -7.06 2.96 2.78
C SER A 25 -5.71 2.31 2.54
N SER A 26 -5.53 1.09 3.07
CA SER A 26 -4.34 0.29 2.75
C SER A 26 -4.39 -0.12 1.28
N THR A 27 -3.27 -0.01 0.58
CA THR A 27 -3.11 -0.72 -0.69
C THR A 27 -3.20 -2.22 -0.44
N ARG A 28 -3.93 -2.95 -1.29
CA ARG A 28 -3.75 -4.41 -1.40
C ARG A 28 -2.37 -4.70 -2.01
N SER A 29 -1.97 -5.96 -2.11
CA SER A 29 -0.73 -6.46 -2.75
C SER A 29 -0.58 -6.15 -4.25
N THR A 30 -1.20 -5.10 -4.76
CA THR A 30 -1.17 -4.64 -6.16
C THR A 30 -0.43 -3.31 -6.26
N PHE A 31 0.78 -3.27 -5.71
CA PHE A 31 1.71 -2.14 -5.85
C PHE A 31 2.97 -2.62 -6.58
N SER A 32 3.64 -1.69 -7.26
CA SER A 32 4.95 -1.94 -7.86
C SER A 32 6.00 -1.32 -6.96
N GLY A 33 6.96 -2.12 -6.51
CA GLY A 33 8.16 -1.65 -5.82
C GLY A 33 9.35 -1.70 -6.77
N LEU A 34 10.27 -0.75 -6.63
CA LEU A 34 11.57 -0.76 -7.29
C LEU A 34 12.64 -0.91 -6.20
N GLY A 35 13.61 -1.79 -6.43
CA GLY A 35 14.72 -2.03 -5.52
C GLY A 35 16.04 -2.02 -6.26
N ILE A 36 17.06 -1.44 -5.66
CA ILE A 36 18.43 -1.44 -6.17
C ILE A 36 19.19 -2.57 -5.45
N PRO A 37 19.75 -3.55 -6.16
CA PRO A 37 20.54 -4.60 -5.52
C PRO A 37 21.84 -4.03 -4.94
N LYS A 38 22.33 -4.56 -3.82
CA LYS A 38 23.58 -4.11 -3.15
C LYS A 38 24.82 -4.18 -4.06
N CYS A 39 24.83 -5.09 -5.03
CA CYS A 39 25.91 -5.20 -6.02
C CYS A 39 25.77 -4.25 -7.22
N GLY A 40 24.69 -3.47 -7.29
CA GLY A 40 24.41 -2.53 -8.37
C GLY A 40 25.13 -1.19 -8.19
N ASN A 41 25.20 -0.42 -9.26
CA ASN A 41 25.67 0.97 -9.20
C ASN A 41 24.53 1.86 -8.67
N ALA A 42 24.56 2.15 -7.38
CA ALA A 42 23.52 2.93 -6.71
C ALA A 42 23.40 4.35 -7.26
N GLU A 43 24.53 5.05 -7.48
CA GLU A 43 24.52 6.43 -8.01
C GLU A 43 23.87 6.52 -9.39
N PHE A 44 24.20 5.58 -10.28
CA PHE A 44 23.61 5.55 -11.61
C PHE A 44 22.11 5.18 -11.55
N ALA A 45 21.75 4.20 -10.72
CA ALA A 45 20.36 3.81 -10.56
C ALA A 45 19.52 4.95 -9.96
N ASP A 46 20.02 5.66 -8.96
CA ASP A 46 19.40 6.82 -8.34
C ASP A 46 19.13 7.93 -9.38
N LEU A 47 20.16 8.32 -10.14
CA LEU A 47 20.03 9.32 -11.21
C LEU A 47 18.93 8.95 -12.21
N ILE A 48 18.90 7.68 -12.65
CA ILE A 48 17.90 7.21 -13.62
C ILE A 48 16.50 7.16 -13.00
N LEU A 49 16.37 6.69 -11.75
CA LEU A 49 15.09 6.62 -11.06
C LEU A 49 14.48 8.00 -10.83
N GLU A 50 15.30 9.00 -10.48
CA GLU A 50 14.84 10.38 -10.32
C GLU A 50 14.36 10.97 -11.65
N ALA A 51 15.16 10.83 -12.71
CA ALA A 51 14.78 11.29 -14.05
C ALA A 51 13.49 10.60 -14.54
N PHE A 52 13.40 9.28 -14.36
CA PHE A 52 12.23 8.50 -14.76
C PHE A 52 10.98 8.87 -13.96
N SER A 53 11.10 9.06 -12.65
CA SER A 53 10.00 9.46 -11.78
C SER A 53 9.50 10.87 -12.13
N SER A 54 10.42 11.80 -12.40
CA SER A 54 10.10 13.17 -12.82
C SER A 54 9.36 13.23 -14.16
N GLU A 55 9.79 12.46 -15.17
CA GLU A 55 9.08 12.37 -16.45
C GLU A 55 7.74 11.66 -16.31
N SER A 56 7.67 10.57 -15.54
CA SER A 56 6.43 9.82 -15.27
C SER A 56 5.39 10.67 -14.54
N TYR A 57 5.82 11.50 -13.58
CA TYR A 57 4.94 12.46 -12.90
C TYR A 57 4.31 13.48 -13.87
N ARG A 58 5.07 13.93 -14.87
CA ARG A 58 4.60 14.92 -15.86
C ARG A 58 3.77 14.32 -16.98
N THR A 59 4.02 13.06 -17.34
CA THR A 59 3.42 12.44 -18.55
C THR A 59 2.43 11.33 -18.21
N VAL A 60 2.86 10.33 -17.45
CA VAL A 60 2.07 9.12 -17.16
C VAL A 60 1.01 9.39 -16.10
N SER A 61 1.37 10.07 -15.02
CA SER A 61 0.46 10.32 -13.89
C SER A 61 -0.79 11.12 -14.30
N PRO A 62 -0.71 12.22 -15.07
CA PRO A 62 -1.89 12.95 -15.52
C PRO A 62 -2.73 12.13 -16.51
N ALA A 63 -2.08 11.42 -17.45
CA ALA A 63 -2.78 10.56 -18.40
C ALA A 63 -3.56 9.43 -17.72
N TYR A 64 -2.99 8.85 -16.66
CA TYR A 64 -3.62 7.76 -15.94
C TYR A 64 -4.68 8.25 -14.94
N TYR A 65 -4.33 9.19 -14.05
CA TYR A 65 -5.22 9.59 -12.96
C TYR A 65 -6.28 10.60 -13.40
N GLU A 66 -5.92 11.62 -14.18
CA GLU A 66 -6.85 12.68 -14.59
C GLU A 66 -7.66 12.28 -15.82
N ILE A 67 -7.01 11.78 -16.87
CA ILE A 67 -7.70 11.46 -18.13
C ILE A 67 -8.38 10.09 -18.06
N ALA A 68 -7.63 9.04 -17.72
CA ALA A 68 -8.22 7.70 -17.73
C ALA A 68 -9.19 7.52 -16.55
N MET A 69 -8.75 7.67 -15.31
CA MET A 69 -9.58 7.35 -14.14
C MET A 69 -10.70 8.37 -13.90
N LYS A 70 -10.41 9.67 -13.94
CA LYS A 70 -11.40 10.71 -13.59
C LYS A 70 -12.30 11.16 -14.72
N ASP A 71 -11.85 11.13 -15.97
CA ASP A 71 -12.68 11.51 -17.12
C ASP A 71 -13.29 10.27 -17.81
N LYS A 72 -12.46 9.35 -18.31
CA LYS A 72 -12.94 8.23 -19.13
C LYS A 72 -13.68 7.13 -18.34
N TYR A 73 -13.20 6.80 -17.14
CA TYR A 73 -13.72 5.66 -16.35
C TYR A 73 -14.65 6.06 -15.21
N SER A 74 -14.58 7.31 -14.75
CA SER A 74 -15.57 7.82 -13.81
C SER A 74 -16.87 8.11 -14.56
N ARG A 75 -18.01 7.80 -13.93
CA ARG A 75 -19.32 8.03 -14.53
C ARG A 75 -19.81 9.45 -14.39
N ASP A 76 -19.41 10.11 -13.32
CA ASP A 76 -19.86 11.43 -12.94
C ASP A 76 -18.78 12.17 -12.17
N SER A 77 -18.96 13.47 -12.03
CA SER A 77 -18.03 14.36 -11.33
C SER A 77 -17.89 14.02 -9.84
N VAL A 78 -18.92 13.43 -9.23
CA VAL A 78 -18.89 13.02 -7.81
C VAL A 78 -17.95 11.83 -7.65
N SER A 79 -18.01 10.85 -8.55
CA SER A 79 -17.12 9.68 -8.58
C SER A 79 -15.66 10.10 -8.78
N ALA A 80 -15.40 11.10 -9.63
CA ALA A 80 -14.07 11.67 -9.81
C ALA A 80 -13.55 12.35 -8.53
N GLN A 81 -14.39 13.08 -7.79
CA GLN A 81 -14.03 13.67 -6.50
C GLN A 81 -13.78 12.59 -5.43
N MET A 82 -14.60 11.53 -5.40
CA MET A 82 -14.36 10.39 -4.52
C MET A 82 -13.06 9.67 -4.86
N TYR A 83 -12.68 9.61 -6.14
CA TYR A 83 -11.39 9.08 -6.57
C TYR A 83 -10.22 9.87 -5.98
N ASP A 84 -10.28 11.20 -6.04
CA ASP A 84 -9.25 12.07 -5.48
C ASP A 84 -9.07 11.82 -3.97
N MET A 85 -10.18 11.69 -3.23
CA MET A 85 -10.15 11.35 -1.80
C MET A 85 -9.53 9.98 -1.53
N ILE A 86 -9.90 8.97 -2.31
CA ILE A 86 -9.33 7.62 -2.19
C ILE A 86 -7.83 7.66 -2.46
N LYS A 87 -7.41 8.31 -3.54
CA LYS A 87 -6.00 8.41 -3.94
C LYS A 87 -5.17 9.15 -2.89
N ALA A 88 -5.68 10.25 -2.34
CA ALA A 88 -5.02 10.99 -1.25
C ALA A 88 -4.95 10.18 0.06
N GLY A 89 -5.93 9.30 0.27
CA GLY A 89 -6.02 8.41 1.42
C GLY A 89 -5.20 7.12 1.30
N VAL A 90 -4.53 6.86 0.17
CA VAL A 90 -3.72 5.64 -0.01
C VAL A 90 -2.59 5.61 1.02
N ARG A 91 -2.48 4.49 1.73
CA ARG A 91 -1.39 4.21 2.67
C ARG A 91 -0.74 2.88 2.33
N TYR A 92 0.57 2.83 2.49
CA TYR A 92 1.39 1.64 2.31
C TYR A 92 1.81 1.13 3.68
N ASP A 93 1.37 -0.08 4.03
CA ASP A 93 1.75 -0.73 5.28
C ASP A 93 3.09 -1.45 5.09
N PHE A 94 4.13 -0.94 5.74
CA PHE A 94 5.47 -1.50 5.70
C PHE A 94 5.49 -2.99 6.06
N ALA A 95 4.69 -3.42 7.03
CA ALA A 95 4.66 -4.80 7.49
C ALA A 95 3.96 -5.74 6.50
N ILE A 96 3.06 -5.21 5.67
CA ILE A 96 2.47 -5.97 4.55
C ILE A 96 3.48 -6.07 3.41
N ILE A 97 4.17 -4.97 3.07
CA ILE A 97 5.14 -4.94 1.97
C ILE A 97 6.30 -5.91 2.24
N ASN A 98 6.82 -5.87 3.46
CA ASN A 98 7.98 -6.66 3.88
C ASN A 98 7.58 -7.90 4.69
N ALA A 99 6.37 -8.41 4.47
CA ALA A 99 5.80 -9.52 5.23
C ALA A 99 6.71 -10.75 5.31
N GLN A 100 7.37 -11.09 4.20
CA GLN A 100 8.26 -12.25 4.13
C GLN A 100 9.53 -12.08 4.99
N ILE A 101 10.08 -10.85 5.05
CA ILE A 101 11.20 -10.53 5.94
C ILE A 101 10.77 -10.73 7.39
N MET A 102 9.52 -10.37 7.69
CA MET A 102 8.89 -10.58 9.00
C MET A 102 8.29 -11.99 9.16
N ALA A 103 8.74 -12.99 8.40
CA ALA A 103 8.30 -14.39 8.46
C ALA A 103 6.76 -14.60 8.39
N ASP A 104 6.03 -13.68 7.74
CA ASP A 104 4.57 -13.67 7.64
C ASP A 104 3.84 -13.71 9.00
N VAL A 105 4.47 -13.14 10.04
CA VAL A 105 3.92 -13.04 11.40
C VAL A 105 3.61 -11.62 11.85
N ASN A 106 3.56 -10.65 10.93
CA ASN A 106 3.13 -9.30 11.31
C ASN A 106 1.66 -9.27 11.78
N PRO A 107 1.28 -8.33 12.68
CA PRO A 107 -0.07 -8.25 13.25
C PRO A 107 -1.19 -8.18 12.19
N THR A 108 -0.98 -7.49 11.08
CA THR A 108 -1.99 -7.35 10.02
C THR A 108 -2.28 -8.70 9.33
N ILE A 109 -1.23 -9.43 8.95
CA ILE A 109 -1.35 -10.76 8.33
C ILE A 109 -1.89 -11.79 9.32
N LEU A 110 -1.43 -11.76 10.57
CA LEU A 110 -1.92 -12.66 11.61
C LEU A 110 -3.41 -12.44 11.86
N THR A 111 -3.84 -11.19 12.07
CA THR A 111 -5.26 -10.86 12.25
C THR A 111 -6.10 -11.33 11.07
N ARG A 112 -5.66 -11.04 9.83
CA ARG A 112 -6.34 -11.52 8.63
C ARG A 112 -6.44 -13.05 8.61
N ARG A 113 -5.35 -13.76 8.92
CA ARG A 113 -5.30 -15.24 8.93
C ARG A 113 -6.25 -15.83 9.96
N GLN A 114 -6.33 -15.21 11.14
CA GLN A 114 -7.22 -15.60 12.23
C GLN A 114 -8.69 -15.48 11.81
N ILE A 115 -9.07 -14.33 11.24
CA ILE A 115 -10.42 -14.11 10.70
C ILE A 115 -10.75 -15.11 9.58
N CYS A 116 -9.87 -15.26 8.59
CA CYS A 116 -10.11 -16.15 7.45
C CYS A 116 -10.18 -17.63 7.83
N ARG A 117 -9.62 -18.02 8.97
CA ARG A 117 -9.63 -19.40 9.47
C ARG A 117 -10.58 -19.61 10.64
N GLU A 118 -11.35 -18.57 11.00
CA GLU A 118 -12.30 -18.61 12.11
C GLU A 118 -11.64 -19.04 13.43
N LEU A 119 -10.40 -18.59 13.65
CA LEU A 119 -9.64 -18.85 14.86
C LEU A 119 -9.89 -17.74 15.89
N ASP A 120 -9.98 -18.12 17.16
CA ASP A 120 -10.25 -17.24 18.31
C ASP A 120 -9.04 -17.05 19.24
N ASN A 121 -7.89 -17.62 18.87
CA ASN A 121 -6.67 -17.67 19.68
C ASN A 121 -5.62 -16.63 19.24
N TRP A 122 -6.07 -15.43 18.89
CA TRP A 122 -5.20 -14.37 18.35
C TRP A 122 -4.06 -14.02 19.31
N ILE A 123 -4.36 -13.82 20.60
CA ILE A 123 -3.38 -13.41 21.63
C ILE A 123 -2.25 -14.44 21.73
N SER A 124 -2.57 -15.72 21.90
CA SER A 124 -1.55 -16.77 22.03
C SER A 124 -0.74 -16.95 20.75
N THR A 125 -1.37 -16.75 19.58
CA THR A 125 -0.66 -16.75 18.30
C THR A 125 0.33 -15.59 18.20
N TRP A 126 -0.07 -14.39 18.67
CA TRP A 126 0.81 -13.23 18.70
C TRP A 126 1.97 -13.43 19.67
N GLU A 127 1.71 -13.86 20.91
CA GLU A 127 2.75 -14.12 21.91
C GLU A 127 3.79 -15.12 21.42
N ALA A 128 3.37 -16.17 20.70
CA ALA A 128 4.28 -17.15 20.10
C ALA A 128 5.14 -16.57 18.97
N SER A 129 4.69 -15.50 18.31
CA SER A 129 5.31 -14.94 17.11
C SER A 129 6.03 -13.60 17.33
N GLU A 130 5.71 -12.89 18.42
CA GLU A 130 6.19 -11.54 18.74
C GLU A 130 7.71 -11.47 18.71
N LYS A 131 8.38 -12.43 19.37
CA LYS A 131 9.85 -12.47 19.38
C LYS A 131 10.46 -12.57 17.98
N VAL A 132 9.86 -13.39 17.11
CA VAL A 132 10.33 -13.55 15.72
C VAL A 132 10.11 -12.27 14.93
N PHE A 133 8.92 -11.66 15.07
CA PHE A 133 8.60 -10.39 14.44
C PHE A 133 9.58 -9.28 14.84
N THR A 134 9.81 -9.10 16.14
CA THR A 134 10.70 -8.06 16.69
C THR A 134 12.16 -8.29 16.29
N THR A 135 12.65 -9.53 16.35
CA THR A 135 14.04 -9.83 15.94
C THR A 135 14.26 -9.53 14.46
N ASN A 136 13.30 -9.89 13.60
CA ASN A 136 13.45 -9.70 12.16
C ASN A 136 13.31 -8.23 11.75
N ILE A 137 12.45 -7.46 12.42
CA ILE A 137 12.30 -6.02 12.12
C ILE A 137 13.54 -5.24 12.58
N GLU A 138 14.11 -5.57 13.74
CA GLU A 138 15.36 -4.99 14.23
C GLU A 138 16.51 -5.30 13.26
N ALA A 139 16.69 -6.57 12.89
CA ALA A 139 17.72 -6.97 11.92
C ALA A 139 17.58 -6.25 10.57
N TYR A 140 16.34 -6.08 10.08
CA TYR A 140 16.09 -5.34 8.85
C TYR A 140 16.53 -3.86 8.98
N PHE A 141 16.21 -3.20 10.10
CA PHE A 141 16.60 -1.81 10.30
C PHE A 141 18.11 -1.66 10.43
N ASP A 142 18.77 -2.57 11.14
CA ASP A 142 20.24 -2.60 11.25
C ASP A 142 20.89 -2.75 9.87
N ASP A 143 20.38 -3.67 9.03
CA ASP A 143 20.87 -3.86 7.66
C ASP A 143 20.70 -2.62 6.79
N ILE A 144 19.59 -1.88 6.93
CA ILE A 144 19.35 -0.64 6.18
C ILE A 144 20.28 0.48 6.65
N LEU A 145 20.44 0.67 7.96
CA LEU A 145 21.32 1.69 8.52
C LEU A 145 22.78 1.46 8.13
N ALA A 146 23.21 0.20 8.05
CA ALA A 146 24.55 -0.16 7.59
C ALA A 146 24.79 0.10 6.08
N LEU A 147 23.77 0.50 5.30
CA LEU A 147 23.93 0.95 3.91
C LEU A 147 24.22 2.46 3.82
N GLU A 148 23.99 3.23 4.89
CA GLU A 148 24.24 4.68 4.92
C GLU A 148 25.68 5.03 5.35
N GLU A 149 26.46 4.05 5.81
CA GLU A 149 27.89 4.14 6.15
C GLU A 149 28.80 3.76 4.96
#